data_AF-A0AAI9SBF8-F1
#
_entry.id   AF-A0AAI9SBF8-F1
#
_cell.length_a   1.000
_cell.length_b   1.000
_cell.length_c   1.000
_cell.angle_alpha   90.00
_cell.angle_beta   90.00
_cell.angle_gamma   90.00
#
_symmetry.space_group_name_H-M   'P 1'
#
loop_
_entity.id
_entity.type
_entity.pdbx_description
1 polymer ?
#
loop_
_entity_poly.entity_id
_entity_poly.type
_entity_poly.pdbx_seq_one_letter_code
_entity_poly.pdbx_strand_id
1 'polypeptide(L)'
;MTMTVKEFAQELKVPAKTLITQLRAAGVDKSNETDTLSDADKSRLLDSLRIERTQSSQRKITLTRKEKSVIKQSDASGRAHTIQVEVRRKRVFVKNPQMQAEEEARMEAEARAIAERRAAEEKAREEAEAARRKAEEERRAAEEKARRERE
;
A
#
# COMPACT_ATOMS: atom_id res chain seq x y z
N MET A 1 -5.95 28.92 1.05
CA MET A 1 -6.21 29.11 -0.40
C MET A 1 -7.62 28.60 -0.71
N THR A 2 -8.47 29.40 -1.36
CA THR A 2 -9.86 29.02 -1.67
C THR A 2 -9.98 28.65 -3.14
N MET A 3 -10.62 27.52 -3.45
CA MET A 3 -10.90 27.09 -4.84
C MET A 3 -12.34 26.64 -4.98
N THR A 4 -12.92 26.69 -6.18
CA THR A 4 -14.30 26.20 -6.38
C THR A 4 -14.34 24.67 -6.45
N VAL A 5 -15.49 24.08 -6.13
CA VAL A 5 -15.70 22.63 -6.22
C VAL A 5 -15.44 22.12 -7.65
N LYS A 6 -15.82 22.88 -8.68
CA LYS A 6 -15.57 22.55 -10.08
C LYS A 6 -14.08 22.49 -10.42
N GLU A 7 -13.30 23.49 -10.01
CA GLU A 7 -11.86 23.53 -10.25
C GLU A 7 -11.16 22.38 -9.54
N PHE A 8 -11.53 22.12 -8.28
CA PHE A 8 -10.95 21.03 -7.50
C PHE A 8 -11.31 19.65 -8.08
N ALA A 9 -12.54 19.47 -8.57
CA ALA A 9 -12.95 18.26 -9.26
C ALA A 9 -12.13 18.00 -10.53
N GLN A 10 -11.84 19.05 -11.32
CA GLN A 10 -11.02 18.95 -12.52
C GLN A 10 -9.57 18.57 -12.20
N GLU A 11 -8.98 19.16 -11.16
CA GLU A 11 -7.63 18.83 -10.70
C GLU A 11 -7.50 17.36 -10.30
N LEU A 12 -8.48 16.85 -9.54
CA LEU A 12 -8.53 15.45 -9.12
C LEU A 12 -9.00 14.49 -10.23
N LYS A 13 -9.44 15.00 -11.38
CA LYS A 13 -10.06 14.21 -12.47
C LYS A 13 -11.25 13.37 -11.98
N VAL A 14 -12.01 13.89 -11.03
CA VAL A 14 -13.22 13.26 -10.47
C VAL A 14 -14.44 14.07 -10.92
N PRO A 15 -15.58 13.44 -11.25
CA PRO A 15 -16.81 14.19 -11.55
C PRO A 15 -17.24 15.06 -10.37
N ALA A 16 -17.62 16.31 -10.63
CA ALA A 16 -18.02 17.27 -9.59
C ALA A 16 -19.18 16.75 -8.71
N LYS A 17 -20.13 16.04 -9.31
CA LYS A 17 -21.23 15.37 -8.59
C LYS A 17 -20.75 14.34 -7.56
N THR A 18 -19.73 13.55 -7.90
CA THR A 18 -19.13 12.58 -7.00
C THR A 18 -18.40 13.28 -5.85
N LEU A 19 -17.66 14.34 -6.16
CA LEU A 19 -16.96 15.14 -5.16
C LEU A 19 -17.93 15.81 -4.18
N ILE A 20 -19.05 16.36 -4.65
CA ILE A 20 -20.12 16.93 -3.80
C ILE A 20 -20.67 15.87 -2.84
N THR A 21 -20.87 14.65 -3.32
CA THR A 21 -21.34 13.52 -2.50
C THR A 21 -20.33 13.18 -1.40
N GLN A 22 -19.04 13.15 -1.73
CA GLN A 22 -17.95 12.89 -0.77
C GLN A 22 -17.79 14.01 0.25
N LEU A 23 -17.91 15.27 -0.18
CA LEU A 23 -17.87 16.44 0.71
C LEU A 23 -19.03 16.40 1.71
N ARG A 24 -20.24 16.06 1.26
CA ARG A 24 -21.39 15.86 2.14
C ARG A 24 -21.18 14.71 3.12
N ALA A 25 -20.62 13.59 2.65
CA ALA A 25 -20.26 12.47 3.54
C ALA A 25 -19.19 12.85 4.58
N ALA A 26 -18.34 13.83 4.28
CA ALA A 26 -17.37 14.42 5.19
C ALA A 26 -17.94 15.50 6.12
N GLY A 27 -19.26 15.77 6.08
CA GLY A 27 -19.92 16.81 6.89
C GLY A 27 -19.68 18.24 6.39
N VAL A 28 -19.33 18.41 5.11
CA VAL A 28 -19.22 19.72 4.46
C VAL A 28 -20.45 19.92 3.55
N ASP A 29 -21.37 20.77 3.97
CA ASP A 29 -22.61 21.07 3.22
C ASP A 29 -22.33 22.02 2.03
N LYS A 30 -21.78 21.47 0.95
CA LYS A 30 -21.76 22.11 -0.38
C LYS A 30 -22.71 21.38 -1.31
N SER A 31 -23.39 22.13 -2.17
CA SER A 31 -24.44 21.60 -3.03
C SER A 31 -24.22 21.92 -4.51
N ASN A 32 -23.52 23.01 -4.81
CA ASN A 32 -23.29 23.47 -6.17
C ASN A 32 -21.82 23.34 -6.59
N GLU A 33 -21.59 23.19 -7.88
CA GLU A 33 -20.24 23.13 -8.46
C GLU A 33 -19.49 24.47 -8.33
N THR A 34 -20.23 25.57 -8.18
CA THR A 34 -19.69 26.92 -8.01
C THR A 34 -19.34 27.27 -6.56
N ASP A 35 -19.65 26.38 -5.61
CA ASP A 35 -19.38 26.67 -4.20
C ASP A 35 -17.87 26.73 -3.93
N THR A 36 -17.46 27.66 -3.06
CA THR A 36 -16.05 27.81 -2.66
C THR A 36 -15.68 26.80 -1.58
N LEU A 37 -14.53 26.14 -1.75
CA LEU A 37 -13.95 25.15 -0.86
C LEU A 37 -12.73 25.74 -0.13
N SER A 38 -12.73 25.64 1.20
CA SER A 38 -11.61 26.06 2.05
C SER A 38 -10.63 24.91 2.29
N ASP A 39 -9.41 25.20 2.76
CA ASP A 39 -8.44 24.16 3.10
C ASP A 39 -8.90 23.30 4.30
N ALA A 40 -9.72 23.86 5.19
CA ALA A 40 -10.36 23.09 6.27
C ALA A 40 -11.33 22.04 5.71
N ASP A 41 -12.13 22.39 4.70
CA ASP A 41 -13.05 21.45 4.07
C ASP A 41 -12.30 20.33 3.33
N LYS A 42 -11.16 20.65 2.69
CA LYS A 42 -10.28 19.66 2.08
C LYS A 42 -9.71 18.69 3.11
N SER A 43 -9.28 19.18 4.28
CA SER A 43 -8.78 18.31 5.35
C SER A 43 -9.85 17.33 5.86
N ARG A 44 -11.09 17.80 6.05
CA ARG A 44 -12.23 16.94 6.44
C ARG A 44 -12.53 15.87 5.40
N LEU A 45 -12.49 16.22 4.12
CA LEU A 45 -12.63 15.25 3.02
C LEU A 45 -11.52 14.19 3.06
N LEU A 46 -10.27 14.58 3.30
CA LEU A 46 -9.16 13.63 3.39
C LEU A 46 -9.28 12.70 4.59
N ASP A 47 -9.70 13.23 5.73
CA ASP A 47 -9.89 12.43 6.94
C ASP A 47 -11.06 11.45 6.78
N SER A 48 -12.18 11.87 6.19
CA SER A 48 -13.30 10.95 5.91
C SER A 48 -12.89 9.84 4.94
N LEU A 49 -12.14 10.16 3.88
CA LEU A 49 -11.64 9.17 2.93
C LEU A 49 -10.61 8.21 3.56
N ARG A 50 -9.77 8.69 4.48
CA ARG A 50 -8.86 7.84 5.26
C ARG A 50 -9.62 6.90 6.17
N ILE A 51 -10.64 7.41 6.87
CA ILE A 51 -11.51 6.62 7.73
C ILE A 51 -12.24 5.58 6.87
N GLU A 52 -12.83 5.93 5.74
CA GLU A 52 -13.51 4.98 4.85
C GLU A 52 -12.57 3.89 4.34
N ARG A 53 -11.32 4.25 4.00
CA ARG A 53 -10.32 3.28 3.52
C ARG A 53 -9.87 2.32 4.63
N THR A 54 -9.65 2.83 5.83
CA THR A 54 -9.10 2.07 6.97
C THR A 54 -10.20 1.33 7.75
N GLN A 55 -11.37 1.94 7.94
CA GLN A 55 -12.56 1.36 8.59
C GLN A 55 -13.39 0.49 7.64
N SER A 56 -12.98 0.28 6.39
CA SER A 56 -13.51 -0.81 5.55
C SER A 56 -13.05 -2.20 6.01
N SER A 57 -12.93 -2.37 7.33
CA SER A 57 -12.32 -3.47 8.07
C SER A 57 -13.04 -4.81 7.92
N GLN A 58 -14.09 -4.93 7.10
CA GLN A 58 -14.71 -6.20 6.76
C GLN A 58 -15.26 -6.23 5.33
N ARG A 59 -14.46 -5.85 4.33
CA ARG A 59 -14.83 -6.11 2.93
C ARG A 59 -14.86 -7.63 2.67
N LYS A 60 -16.07 -8.18 2.73
CA LYS A 60 -16.39 -9.57 2.42
C LYS A 60 -16.25 -9.79 0.92
N ILE A 61 -15.21 -10.49 0.48
CA ILE A 61 -15.03 -10.86 -0.92
C ILE A 61 -15.75 -12.20 -1.13
N THR A 62 -16.73 -12.24 -2.04
CA THR A 62 -17.47 -13.47 -2.35
C THR A 62 -17.05 -14.02 -3.71
N LEU A 63 -16.55 -15.25 -3.74
CA LEU A 63 -16.25 -15.98 -4.97
C LEU A 63 -17.37 -16.99 -5.26
N THR A 64 -18.01 -16.86 -6.42
CA THR A 64 -19.02 -17.82 -6.89
C THR A 64 -18.46 -18.70 -7.99
N ARG A 65 -18.62 -20.03 -7.87
CA ARG A 65 -18.21 -21.01 -8.88
C ARG A 65 -19.42 -21.86 -9.28
N LYS A 66 -19.64 -21.99 -10.59
CA LYS A 66 -20.67 -22.87 -11.16
C LYS A 66 -19.98 -24.13 -11.69
N GLU A 67 -20.49 -25.29 -11.31
CA GLU A 67 -20.03 -26.59 -11.82
C GLU A 67 -21.23 -27.36 -12.35
N LYS A 68 -21.07 -27.94 -13.54
CA LYS A 68 -22.09 -28.79 -14.16
C LYS A 68 -21.60 -30.23 -14.06
N SER A 69 -22.37 -31.09 -13.41
CA SER A 69 -22.16 -32.53 -13.37
C SER A 69 -23.32 -33.25 -14.07
N VAL A 70 -23.07 -34.46 -14.52
CA VAL A 70 -24.06 -35.29 -15.20
C VAL A 70 -24.28 -36.54 -14.34
N ILE A 71 -25.51 -36.73 -13.87
CA ILE A 71 -25.89 -37.92 -13.10
C ILE A 71 -26.73 -38.82 -14.01
N LYS A 72 -26.31 -40.09 -14.10
CA LYS A 72 -27.08 -41.14 -14.77
C LYS A 72 -27.87 -41.89 -13.71
N GLN A 73 -29.20 -41.90 -13.82
CA GLN A 73 -30.08 -42.54 -12.86
C GLN A 73 -31.05 -43.47 -13.59
N SER A 74 -31.17 -44.71 -13.10
CA SER A 74 -32.20 -45.65 -13.52
C SER A 74 -33.43 -45.49 -12.61
N ASP A 75 -34.60 -45.28 -13.20
CA ASP A 75 -35.86 -45.20 -12.46
C ASP A 75 -36.35 -46.60 -12.03
N ALA A 76 -37.32 -46.69 -11.11
CA ALA A 76 -37.85 -47.96 -10.59
C ALA A 76 -38.43 -48.89 -11.67
N SER A 77 -38.76 -48.35 -12.85
CA SER A 77 -39.22 -49.08 -14.04
C SER A 77 -38.08 -49.48 -15.01
N GLY A 78 -36.81 -49.32 -14.62
CA GLY A 78 -35.63 -49.76 -15.40
C GLY A 78 -35.18 -48.83 -16.54
N ARG A 79 -35.85 -47.69 -16.75
CA ARG A 79 -35.46 -46.71 -17.78
C ARG A 79 -34.35 -45.78 -17.27
N ALA A 80 -33.26 -45.64 -18.04
CA ALA A 80 -32.13 -44.80 -17.70
C ALA A 80 -32.33 -43.35 -18.16
N HIS A 81 -32.17 -42.41 -17.23
CA HIS A 81 -32.25 -40.97 -17.47
C HIS A 81 -30.91 -40.30 -17.16
N THR A 82 -30.59 -39.27 -17.94
CA THR A 82 -29.38 -38.46 -17.74
C THR A 82 -29.81 -37.07 -17.30
N ILE A 83 -29.46 -36.69 -16.07
CA ILE A 83 -29.84 -35.44 -15.45
C ILE A 83 -28.61 -34.55 -15.39
N GLN A 84 -28.70 -33.35 -15.97
CA GLN A 84 -27.66 -32.34 -15.84
C GLN A 84 -27.88 -31.56 -14.55
N VAL A 85 -26.96 -31.71 -13.59
CA VAL A 85 -27.02 -31.02 -12.30
C VAL A 85 -26.03 -29.86 -12.32
N GLU A 86 -26.50 -28.67 -11.99
CA GLU A 86 -25.64 -27.50 -11.83
C GLU A 86 -25.48 -27.18 -10.35
N VAL A 87 -24.27 -27.40 -9.82
CA VAL A 87 -23.92 -27.03 -8.45
C VAL A 87 -23.32 -25.63 -8.44
N ARG A 88 -23.90 -24.74 -7.63
CA ARG A 88 -23.38 -23.37 -7.42
C ARG A 88 -22.72 -23.30 -6.05
N ARG A 89 -21.40 -23.10 -6.03
CA ARG A 89 -20.60 -22.95 -4.81
C ARG A 89 -20.34 -21.47 -4.54
N LYS A 90 -20.55 -21.04 -3.30
CA LYS A 90 -20.28 -19.67 -2.83
C LYS A 90 -19.22 -19.75 -1.73
N ARG A 91 -18.03 -19.20 -1.98
CA ARG A 91 -16.98 -19.04 -0.97
C ARG A 91 -16.92 -17.58 -0.54
N VAL A 92 -16.91 -17.36 0.77
CA VAL A 92 -16.82 -16.04 1.38
C VAL A 92 -15.45 -15.91 2.02
N PHE A 93 -14.67 -14.91 1.61
CA PHE A 93 -13.41 -14.55 2.23
C PHE A 93 -13.59 -13.30 3.08
N VAL A 94 -13.16 -13.42 4.34
CA VAL A 94 -13.05 -12.32 5.30
C VAL A 94 -11.57 -12.12 5.57
N LYS A 95 -11.13 -10.87 5.68
CA LYS A 95 -9.74 -10.55 5.97
C LYS A 95 -9.39 -11.06 7.37
N ASN A 96 -8.46 -12.02 7.46
CA ASN A 96 -8.11 -12.67 8.73
C ASN A 96 -7.15 -11.75 9.53
N PRO A 97 -7.51 -11.31 10.74
CA PRO A 97 -6.65 -10.42 11.54
C PRO A 97 -5.30 -11.05 11.91
N GLN A 98 -5.21 -12.37 12.06
CA GLN A 98 -3.94 -13.05 12.36
C GLN A 98 -2.95 -12.97 11.19
N MET A 99 -3.45 -13.19 9.97
CA MET A 99 -2.64 -13.04 8.75
C MET A 99 -2.15 -11.60 8.54
N GLN A 100 -2.92 -10.60 8.99
CA GLN A 100 -2.48 -9.21 8.95
C GLN A 100 -1.34 -8.94 9.93
N ALA A 101 -1.46 -9.42 11.16
CA ALA A 101 -0.41 -9.28 12.16
C ALA A 101 0.89 -9.98 11.70
N GLU A 102 0.79 -11.15 11.05
CA GLU A 102 1.95 -11.83 10.48
C GLU A 102 2.58 -11.07 9.31
N GLU A 103 1.77 -10.46 8.44
CA GLU A 103 2.22 -9.65 7.31
C GLU A 103 2.92 -8.36 7.78
N GLU A 104 2.35 -7.69 8.78
CA GLU A 104 2.94 -6.51 9.43
C GLU A 104 4.27 -6.86 10.13
N ALA A 105 4.30 -7.96 10.88
CA ALA A 105 5.53 -8.45 11.52
C ALA A 105 6.61 -8.81 10.50
N ARG A 106 6.22 -9.39 9.36
CA ARG A 106 7.15 -9.72 8.26
C ARG A 106 7.72 -8.46 7.62
N MET A 107 6.89 -7.45 7.35
CA MET A 107 7.37 -6.17 6.82
C MET A 107 8.28 -5.43 7.81
N GLU A 108 7.96 -5.48 9.10
CA GLU A 108 8.81 -4.86 10.12
C GLU A 108 10.17 -5.56 10.25
N ALA A 109 10.19 -6.89 10.21
CA ALA A 109 11.43 -7.68 10.19
C ALA A 109 12.28 -7.37 8.96
N GLU A 110 11.65 -7.25 7.78
CA GLU A 110 12.34 -6.89 6.54
C GLU A 110 12.92 -5.46 6.61
N ALA A 111 12.16 -4.50 7.14
CA ALA A 111 12.63 -3.13 7.34
C ALA A 111 13.83 -3.06 8.30
N ARG A 112 13.79 -3.84 9.41
CA ARG A 112 14.90 -3.94 10.36
C ARG A 112 16.14 -4.55 9.72
N ALA A 113 15.99 -5.62 8.93
CA ALA A 113 17.12 -6.24 8.22
C ALA A 113 17.76 -5.29 7.18
N ILE A 114 16.95 -4.48 6.50
CA ILE A 114 17.45 -3.46 5.56
C ILE A 114 18.21 -2.36 6.31
N ALA A 115 17.67 -1.90 7.45
CA ALA A 115 18.32 -0.88 8.27
C ALA A 115 19.67 -1.36 8.82
N GLU A 116 19.74 -2.61 9.30
CA GLU A 116 20.97 -3.21 9.81
C GLU A 116 22.03 -3.36 8.71
N ARG A 117 21.63 -3.80 7.51
CA ARG A 117 22.55 -3.85 6.36
C ARG A 117 23.11 -2.48 5.99
N ARG A 118 22.27 -1.44 5.98
CA ARG A 118 22.73 -0.06 5.70
C ARG A 118 23.71 0.44 6.76
N ALA A 119 23.43 0.19 8.04
CA ALA A 119 24.32 0.57 9.13
C ALA A 119 25.67 -0.17 9.06
N ALA A 120 25.67 -1.45 8.66
CA ALA A 120 26.91 -2.21 8.45
C ALA A 120 27.72 -1.69 7.25
N GLU A 121 27.06 -1.34 6.14
CA GLU A 121 27.73 -0.74 4.98
C GLU A 121 28.35 0.63 5.31
N GLU A 122 27.62 1.46 6.06
CA GLU A 122 28.10 2.78 6.49
C GLU A 122 29.34 2.68 7.38
N LYS A 123 29.33 1.79 8.39
CA LYS A 123 30.50 1.52 9.23
C LYS A 123 31.70 1.03 8.42
N ALA A 124 31.49 0.12 7.47
CA ALA A 124 32.57 -0.36 6.60
C ALA A 124 33.16 0.76 5.72
N ARG A 125 32.32 1.71 5.26
CA ARG A 125 32.80 2.89 4.52
C ARG A 125 33.62 3.82 5.42
N GLU A 126 33.17 4.10 6.64
CA GLU A 126 33.88 4.93 7.60
C GLU A 126 35.26 4.35 7.96
N GLU A 127 35.34 3.04 8.21
CA GLU A 127 36.59 2.35 8.49
C GLU A 127 37.55 2.39 7.29
N ALA A 128 37.04 2.19 6.07
CA ALA A 128 37.83 2.27 4.85
C ALA A 128 38.36 3.71 4.60
N GLU A 129 37.55 4.73 4.89
CA GLU A 129 37.97 6.12 4.76
C GLU A 129 39.01 6.50 5.83
N ALA A 130 38.82 6.07 7.08
CA ALA A 130 39.80 6.27 8.15
C ALA A 130 41.14 5.60 7.84
N ALA A 131 41.12 4.39 7.27
CA ALA A 131 42.34 3.70 6.82
C ALA A 131 43.05 4.44 5.69
N ARG A 132 42.30 4.98 4.71
CA ARG A 132 42.86 5.81 3.63
C ARG A 132 43.51 7.09 4.15
N ARG A 133 42.84 7.80 5.07
CA ARG A 133 43.39 9.02 5.68
C ARG A 133 44.69 8.76 6.43
N LYS A 134 44.75 7.69 7.25
CA LYS A 134 45.97 7.27 7.95
C LYS A 134 47.12 6.94 6.99
N ALA A 135 46.84 6.18 5.92
CA ALA A 135 47.85 5.84 4.92
C ALA A 135 48.36 7.07 4.16
N GLU A 136 47.52 8.07 3.91
CA GLU A 136 47.92 9.33 3.29
C GLU A 136 48.77 10.19 4.22
N GLU A 137 48.41 10.28 5.51
CA GLU A 137 49.21 10.97 6.52
C GLU A 137 50.59 10.34 6.70
N GLU A 138 50.69 9.00 6.74
CA GLU A 138 51.97 8.30 6.80
C GLU A 138 52.84 8.56 5.57
N ARG A 139 52.24 8.59 4.36
CA ARG A 139 52.95 8.95 3.13
C ARG A 139 53.47 10.38 3.15
N ARG A 140 52.64 11.35 3.57
CA ARG A 140 53.04 12.76 3.70
C ARG A 140 54.15 12.94 4.74
N ALA A 141 54.06 12.26 5.88
CA ALA A 141 55.10 12.30 6.91
C ALA A 141 56.42 11.67 6.45
N ALA A 142 56.38 10.58 5.66
CA ALA A 142 57.56 9.98 5.08
C ALA A 142 58.22 10.89 4.02
N GLU A 143 57.42 11.55 3.18
CA GLU A 143 57.90 12.52 2.19
C GLU A 143 58.54 13.75 2.86
N GLU A 144 57.94 14.28 3.94
CA GLU A 144 58.50 15.42 4.67
C GLU A 144 59.83 15.07 5.34
N LYS A 145 59.95 13.87 5.93
CA LYS A 145 61.22 13.39 6.49
C LYS A 145 62.30 13.24 5.42
N ALA A 146 61.97 12.64 4.28
CA ALA A 146 62.91 12.49 3.16
C ALA A 146 63.34 13.84 2.57
N ARG A 147 62.49 14.88 2.63
CA ARG A 147 62.85 16.24 2.22
C ARG A 147 63.80 16.91 3.22
N ARG A 148 63.56 16.74 4.53
CA ARG A 148 64.42 17.29 5.60
C ARG A 148 65.82 16.67 5.64
N GLU A 149 65.98 15.41 5.22
CA GLU A 149 67.30 14.74 5.15
C GLU A 149 68.12 15.10 3.90
N ARG A 150 67.49 15.72 2.88
CA ARG A 150 68.15 16.13 1.64
C ARG A 150 68.62 17.59 1.64
N GLU A 151 68.18 18.38 2.61
CA GLU A 151 68.58 19.78 2.83
C GLU A 151 69.72 19.85 3.85
#